data_AF-A0AAD9I1X1-F1
#
_entry.id   AF-A0AAD9I1X1-F1
#
_cell.length_a   1.000
_cell.length_b   1.000
_cell.length_c   1.000
_cell.angle_alpha   90.00
_cell.angle_beta   90.00
_cell.angle_gamma   90.00
#
_symmetry.space_group_name_H-M   'P 1'
#
loop_
_entity.id
_entity.type
_entity.pdbx_description
1 polymer ?
#
loop_
_entity_poly.entity_id
_entity_poly.type
_entity_poly.pdbx_seq_one_letter_code
_entity_poly.pdbx_strand_id
1 'polypeptide(L)'
;MAKVHLLDYVAGNVRSLANAIEKIGYQVERIRSPEDVEKAEILILPGVGHFGHCLSQLSSAGYLAPIRAHIASGKPFMGICVGLQALFASSAEDAAACPGLGLLPGSLARFDATDKAVPHIGWNSAESPTHPALYGLRPVSKYYYVHSYRYAYTPGELEARGWAVATACYGREIFVGALARENVFATQFHPEKSGVAGLRVLRAFLDGEGAAALRARPLAPSPPRAPPDHHHHHHHGGLTRRVIACLDVRANDAGDLVVTKGDQYDVRDAAAGRAVRNLGKPVELARRYYEQGADEVVFLNITSFRDCPVADLPMLEVLRRASESVFAPLTVGGGIRDTVDVDGRAVPALEVAALYFASGADKVSIGSDAVHAAEAYYAAGRALRGATAIEQISRAYGNQAVVVSIDPRRVYVAGPDATRHATVPTAAPGPLGEGHCWYACTVRGGRETRDLDVVELARAVEAMGAGELLLNCIDRDGSNSGFDLELIAQVKDAVSIPVIASSGAGHPAHFLDVFEKTTTDAALGAGLFHRGEYTVAQVKEYLRERGLTVRRFEGDA
;
A
#
# COMPACT_ATOMS: atom_id res chain seq x y z
N MET A 1 1.56 12.59 30.16
CA MET A 1 2.26 11.94 29.04
C MET A 1 3.07 13.00 28.31
N ALA A 2 4.23 12.66 27.75
CA ALA A 2 4.99 13.61 26.93
C ALA A 2 4.20 13.92 25.65
N LYS A 3 4.28 15.19 25.21
CA LYS A 3 3.55 15.70 24.04
C LYS A 3 4.40 15.60 22.79
N VAL A 4 3.81 15.14 21.69
CA VAL A 4 4.42 15.07 20.37
C VAL A 4 3.58 15.92 19.42
N HIS A 5 4.22 16.85 18.72
CA HIS A 5 3.52 17.71 17.78
C HIS A 5 3.55 17.07 16.40
N LEU A 6 2.36 16.80 15.86
CA LEU A 6 2.18 16.16 14.56
C LEU A 6 1.66 17.19 13.56
N LEU A 7 2.37 17.37 12.45
CA LEU A 7 1.91 18.25 11.39
C LEU A 7 0.73 17.60 10.64
N ASP A 8 -0.44 18.21 10.73
CA ASP A 8 -1.68 17.74 10.10
C ASP A 8 -2.09 18.71 8.98
N TYR A 9 -1.36 18.65 7.86
CA TYR A 9 -1.61 19.47 6.69
C TYR A 9 -2.41 18.65 5.65
N VAL A 10 -3.65 18.28 5.97
CA VAL A 10 -4.67 17.74 5.05
C VAL A 10 -4.12 16.92 3.86
N ALA A 11 -3.45 15.79 4.12
CA ALA A 11 -3.08 14.84 3.08
C ALA A 11 -2.93 13.42 3.66
N GLY A 12 -3.99 12.61 3.56
CA GLY A 12 -3.95 11.16 3.76
C GLY A 12 -4.19 10.67 5.19
N ASN A 13 -3.64 9.49 5.51
CA ASN A 13 -3.90 8.75 6.75
C ASN A 13 -2.96 9.12 7.90
N VAL A 14 -3.06 10.35 8.40
CA VAL A 14 -2.33 10.78 9.61
C VAL A 14 -2.87 10.13 10.89
N ARG A 15 -4.09 9.59 10.85
CA ARG A 15 -4.72 8.91 11.99
C ARG A 15 -3.91 7.71 12.47
N SER A 16 -3.41 6.88 11.56
CA SER A 16 -2.66 5.68 11.94
C SER A 16 -1.36 6.01 12.68
N LEU A 17 -0.69 7.09 12.29
CA LEU A 17 0.49 7.59 12.99
C LEU A 17 0.13 8.13 14.37
N ALA A 18 -0.98 8.88 14.49
CA ALA A 18 -1.45 9.35 15.79
C ALA A 18 -1.76 8.19 16.74
N ASN A 19 -2.51 7.19 16.27
CA ASN A 19 -2.82 5.98 17.04
C ASN A 19 -1.54 5.21 17.45
N ALA A 20 -0.54 5.14 16.56
CA ALA A 20 0.73 4.49 16.86
C ALA A 20 1.50 5.21 17.97
N ILE A 21 1.54 6.54 17.94
CA ILE A 21 2.18 7.38 18.97
C ILE A 21 1.45 7.23 20.32
N GLU A 22 0.11 7.26 20.30
CA GLU A 22 -0.71 7.06 21.51
C GLU A 22 -0.54 5.66 22.10
N LYS A 23 -0.49 4.63 21.24
CA LYS A 23 -0.25 3.24 21.64
C LYS A 23 1.06 3.04 22.40
N ILE A 24 2.10 3.80 22.06
CA ILE A 24 3.41 3.71 22.72
C ILE A 24 3.56 4.63 23.96
N GLY A 25 2.52 5.37 24.34
CA GLY A 25 2.44 6.10 25.61
C GLY A 25 2.59 7.62 25.53
N TYR A 26 2.49 8.19 24.33
CA TYR A 26 2.62 9.64 24.09
C TYR A 26 1.28 10.29 23.78
N GLN A 27 1.19 11.61 23.97
CA GLN A 27 0.01 12.37 23.58
C GLN A 27 0.30 13.15 22.29
N VAL A 28 -0.59 13.04 21.30
CA VAL A 28 -0.47 13.77 20.04
C VAL A 28 -1.13 15.14 20.16
N GLU A 29 -0.38 16.18 19.81
CA GLU A 29 -0.88 17.55 19.65
C GLU A 29 -0.79 17.91 18.15
N ARG A 30 -1.93 18.20 17.53
CA ARG A 30 -1.97 18.50 16.08
C ARG A 30 -1.58 19.95 15.86
N ILE A 31 -0.60 20.17 14.99
CA ILE A 31 -0.26 21.50 14.49
C ILE A 31 -1.29 21.87 13.43
N ARG A 32 -2.06 22.93 13.68
CA ARG A 32 -3.13 23.41 12.79
C ARG A 32 -2.78 24.71 12.09
N SER A 33 -1.80 25.45 12.61
CA SER A 33 -1.26 26.64 11.98
C SER A 33 0.26 26.69 12.11
N PRO A 34 0.96 27.47 11.26
CA PRO A 34 2.43 27.57 11.29
C PRO A 34 2.99 28.04 12.64
N GLU A 35 2.25 28.86 13.38
CA GLU A 35 2.64 29.38 14.69
C GLU A 35 2.68 28.28 15.78
N ASP A 36 1.95 27.18 15.58
CA ASP A 36 1.99 26.04 16.50
C ASP A 36 3.30 25.25 16.40
N VAL A 37 4.05 25.38 15.30
CA VAL A 37 5.35 24.73 15.11
C VAL A 37 6.38 25.22 16.13
N GLU A 38 6.35 26.50 16.49
CA GLU A 38 7.31 27.09 17.44
C GLU A 38 7.16 26.51 18.86
N LYS A 39 5.93 26.11 19.21
CA LYS A 39 5.58 25.50 20.50
C LYS A 39 6.01 24.04 20.58
N ALA A 40 6.38 23.42 19.45
CA ALA A 40 6.73 22.02 19.40
C ALA A 40 8.08 21.77 20.10
N GLU A 41 8.08 20.83 21.04
CA GLU A 41 9.31 20.25 21.62
C GLU A 41 9.82 19.07 20.79
N ILE A 42 8.90 18.30 20.22
CA ILE A 42 9.16 17.22 19.27
C ILE A 42 8.22 17.44 18.09
N LEU A 43 8.76 17.50 16.88
CA LEU A 43 8.00 17.71 15.65
C LEU A 43 8.07 16.46 14.77
N ILE A 44 6.92 15.97 14.33
CA ILE A 44 6.83 14.93 13.29
C ILE A 44 6.16 15.53 12.05
N LEU A 45 6.87 15.47 10.93
CA LEU A 45 6.36 15.75 9.60
C LEU A 45 6.01 14.41 8.92
N PRO A 46 4.74 13.96 9.00
CA PRO A 46 4.27 12.89 8.15
C PRO A 46 4.20 13.38 6.70
N GLY A 47 4.11 12.46 5.75
CA GLY A 47 3.75 12.84 4.41
C GLY A 47 3.39 11.65 3.55
N VAL A 48 2.18 11.69 2.97
CA VAL A 48 1.67 10.71 2.01
C VAL A 48 1.35 11.44 0.72
N GLY A 49 1.66 10.80 -0.40
CA GLY A 49 1.23 11.24 -1.72
C GLY A 49 2.29 11.93 -2.56
N HIS A 50 1.84 12.79 -3.45
CA HIS A 50 2.68 13.40 -4.47
C HIS A 50 3.54 14.53 -3.86
N PHE A 51 4.86 14.47 -4.05
CA PHE A 51 5.83 15.43 -3.50
C PHE A 51 5.42 16.89 -3.78
N GLY A 52 5.17 17.26 -5.03
CA GLY A 52 4.78 18.62 -5.41
C GLY A 52 3.47 19.09 -4.77
N HIS A 53 2.47 18.22 -4.65
CA HIS A 53 1.21 18.55 -4.00
C HIS A 53 1.42 18.84 -2.50
N CYS A 54 2.16 17.96 -1.83
CA CYS A 54 2.51 18.09 -0.42
C CYS A 54 3.30 19.38 -0.14
N LEU A 55 4.42 19.59 -0.85
CA LEU A 55 5.30 20.73 -0.60
C LEU A 55 4.66 22.06 -1.01
N SER A 56 3.82 22.09 -2.07
CA SER A 56 3.08 23.31 -2.43
C SER A 56 2.06 23.69 -1.37
N GLN A 57 1.33 22.74 -0.78
CA GLN A 57 0.42 23.01 0.34
C GLN A 57 1.18 23.53 1.56
N LEU A 58 2.29 22.90 1.95
CA LEU A 58 3.13 23.36 3.06
C LEU A 58 3.68 24.76 2.82
N SER A 59 4.11 25.05 1.59
CA SER A 59 4.63 26.36 1.19
C SER A 59 3.54 27.43 1.23
N SER A 60 2.39 27.17 0.61
CA SER A 60 1.27 28.11 0.54
C SER A 60 0.66 28.38 1.91
N ALA A 61 0.67 27.40 2.81
CA ALA A 61 0.22 27.56 4.18
C ALA A 61 1.29 28.15 5.13
N GLY A 62 2.52 28.39 4.65
CA GLY A 62 3.56 29.07 5.44
C GLY A 62 4.35 28.18 6.41
N TYR A 63 4.27 26.84 6.30
CA TYR A 63 4.93 25.91 7.23
C TYR A 63 6.44 25.74 7.02
N LEU A 64 6.96 26.02 5.82
CA LEU A 64 8.36 25.70 5.50
C LEU A 64 9.37 26.45 6.38
N ALA A 65 9.14 27.73 6.67
CA ALA A 65 10.06 28.53 7.49
C ALA A 65 10.05 28.10 8.97
N PRO A 66 8.88 27.93 9.63
CA PRO A 66 8.83 27.40 10.99
C PRO A 66 9.44 26.00 11.14
N ILE A 67 9.25 25.10 10.15
CA ILE A 67 9.87 23.77 10.19
C ILE A 67 11.40 23.88 10.16
N ARG A 68 11.97 24.74 9.29
CA ARG A 68 13.43 24.98 9.25
C ARG A 68 13.93 25.55 10.58
N ALA A 69 13.20 26.48 11.17
CA ALA A 69 13.54 27.07 12.46
C ALA A 69 13.53 26.03 13.59
N HIS A 70 12.53 25.15 13.63
CA HIS A 70 12.46 24.03 14.57
C HIS A 70 13.70 23.12 14.44
N ILE A 71 14.05 22.71 13.22
CA ILE A 71 15.24 21.89 13.00
C ILE A 71 16.51 22.62 13.42
N ALA A 72 16.68 23.89 13.04
CA ALA A 72 17.85 24.70 13.38
C ALA A 72 18.02 24.95 14.89
N SER A 73 16.91 24.92 15.65
CA SER A 73 16.95 25.04 17.12
C SER A 73 17.52 23.83 17.85
N GLY A 74 17.75 22.71 17.14
CA GLY A 74 18.25 21.47 17.72
C GLY A 74 17.18 20.59 18.38
N LYS A 75 15.90 21.00 18.30
CA LYS A 75 14.77 20.21 18.80
C LYS A 75 14.52 18.97 17.94
N PRO A 76 14.11 17.81 18.51
CA PRO A 76 13.85 16.59 17.74
C PRO A 76 12.86 16.79 16.59
N PHE A 77 13.25 16.31 15.41
CA PHE A 77 12.45 16.31 14.19
C PHE A 77 12.44 14.92 13.55
N MET A 78 11.24 14.43 13.19
CA MET A 78 11.08 13.21 12.40
C MET A 78 10.35 13.47 11.09
N GLY A 79 10.95 13.07 9.96
CA GLY A 79 10.28 13.06 8.65
C GLY A 79 9.88 11.64 8.23
N ILE A 80 8.63 11.43 7.81
CA ILE A 80 8.14 10.10 7.37
C ILE A 80 7.69 10.17 5.92
N CYS A 81 8.18 9.23 5.09
CA CYS A 81 7.90 9.13 3.67
C CYS A 81 8.15 10.45 2.95
N VAL A 82 7.12 11.20 2.52
CA VAL A 82 7.32 12.53 1.90
C VAL A 82 8.01 13.50 2.87
N GLY A 83 7.86 13.31 4.19
CA GLY A 83 8.64 14.06 5.18
C GLY A 83 10.15 13.81 5.13
N LEU A 84 10.61 12.59 4.76
CA LEU A 84 12.01 12.33 4.42
C LEU A 84 12.37 13.01 3.10
N GLN A 85 11.52 12.86 2.09
CA GLN A 85 11.78 13.41 0.75
C GLN A 85 11.90 14.93 0.79
N ALA A 86 11.10 15.59 1.62
CA ALA A 86 11.11 17.02 1.86
C ALA A 86 12.47 17.52 2.37
N LEU A 87 13.33 16.68 2.96
CA LEU A 87 14.68 17.09 3.35
C LEU A 87 15.57 17.41 2.14
N PHE A 88 15.30 16.84 0.97
CA PHE A 88 16.05 17.06 -0.26
C PHE A 88 15.63 18.34 -0.98
N ALA A 89 16.35 18.70 -2.05
CA ALA A 89 16.09 19.92 -2.79
C ALA A 89 14.84 19.84 -3.67
N SER A 90 14.59 18.69 -4.31
CA SER A 90 13.46 18.50 -5.23
C SER A 90 13.16 17.01 -5.49
N SER A 91 12.09 16.74 -6.24
CA SER A 91 11.73 15.40 -6.73
C SER A 91 11.36 15.47 -8.21
N ALA A 92 11.81 14.49 -8.99
CA ALA A 92 11.40 14.31 -10.39
C ALA A 92 9.91 13.94 -10.55
N GLU A 93 9.19 13.70 -9.44
CA GLU A 93 7.74 13.53 -9.44
C GLU A 93 7.01 14.80 -9.87
N ASP A 94 7.57 15.98 -9.57
CA ASP A 94 6.95 17.26 -9.89
C ASP A 94 7.73 18.03 -10.96
N ALA A 95 7.16 18.09 -12.16
CA ALA A 95 7.72 18.87 -13.28
C ALA A 95 7.68 20.39 -13.02
N ALA A 96 6.86 20.88 -12.08
CA ALA A 96 6.76 22.30 -11.72
C ALA A 96 7.88 22.76 -10.75
N ALA A 97 8.78 21.86 -10.35
CA ALA A 97 9.94 22.12 -9.51
C ALA A 97 9.60 22.78 -8.15
N CYS A 98 8.57 22.30 -7.45
CA CYS A 98 8.35 22.73 -6.06
C CYS A 98 9.59 22.37 -5.20
N PRO A 99 10.24 23.34 -4.52
CA PRO A 99 11.42 23.05 -3.73
C PRO A 99 11.06 22.37 -2.41
N GLY A 100 11.91 21.44 -1.98
CA GLY A 100 11.84 20.90 -0.63
C GLY A 100 12.41 21.86 0.43
N LEU A 101 12.63 21.33 1.63
CA LEU A 101 13.40 21.98 2.68
C LEU A 101 14.88 22.14 2.30
N GLY A 102 15.43 21.34 1.38
CA GLY A 102 16.80 21.56 0.88
C GLY A 102 17.89 21.52 1.98
N LEU A 103 17.69 20.72 3.03
CA LEU A 103 18.73 20.40 4.01
C LEU A 103 19.80 19.50 3.37
N LEU A 104 19.39 18.69 2.40
CA LEU A 104 20.25 17.84 1.58
C LEU A 104 20.19 18.29 0.13
N PRO A 105 21.33 18.37 -0.58
CA PRO A 105 21.31 18.59 -2.02
C PRO A 105 20.82 17.32 -2.75
N GLY A 106 20.39 17.51 -4.00
CA GLY A 106 19.98 16.43 -4.89
C GLY A 106 18.46 16.31 -5.03
N SER A 107 18.06 15.49 -6.00
CA SER A 107 16.68 15.29 -6.40
C SER A 107 16.30 13.83 -6.29
N LEU A 108 15.08 13.55 -5.84
CA LEU A 108 14.53 12.20 -5.88
C LEU A 108 14.21 11.79 -7.31
N ALA A 109 14.47 10.53 -7.64
CA ALA A 109 14.20 9.95 -8.96
C ALA A 109 13.20 8.80 -8.84
N ARG A 110 12.41 8.59 -9.90
CA ARG A 110 11.54 7.41 -10.01
C ARG A 110 12.41 6.16 -10.09
N PHE A 111 11.95 5.05 -9.50
CA PHE A 111 12.56 3.74 -9.75
C PHE A 111 12.48 3.35 -11.24
N ASP A 112 13.47 2.61 -11.70
CA ASP A 112 13.43 1.95 -13.01
C ASP A 112 12.43 0.78 -12.95
N ALA A 113 11.55 0.67 -13.95
CA ALA A 113 10.54 -0.39 -14.02
C ALA A 113 10.93 -1.57 -14.92
N THR A 114 12.18 -1.61 -15.42
CA THR A 114 12.66 -2.64 -16.36
C THR A 114 12.82 -4.01 -15.70
N ASP A 115 13.21 -4.06 -14.43
CA ASP A 115 13.50 -5.30 -13.70
C ASP A 115 12.55 -5.59 -12.53
N LYS A 116 11.54 -4.73 -12.30
CA LYS A 116 10.62 -4.79 -11.17
C LYS A 116 9.40 -3.91 -11.39
N ALA A 117 8.37 -4.13 -10.58
CA ALA A 117 7.19 -3.30 -10.60
C ALA A 117 7.43 -1.92 -9.94
N VAL A 118 6.76 -0.85 -10.39
CA VAL A 118 6.82 0.47 -9.74
C VAL A 118 5.41 1.02 -9.64
N PRO A 119 4.89 1.39 -8.45
CA PRO A 119 5.60 1.66 -7.18
C PRO A 119 6.21 0.45 -6.44
N HIS A 120 7.21 0.73 -5.59
CA HIS A 120 7.72 -0.18 -4.58
C HIS A 120 6.67 -0.30 -3.46
N ILE A 121 5.87 -1.37 -3.47
CA ILE A 121 4.81 -1.65 -2.49
C ILE A 121 5.10 -2.97 -1.76
N GLY A 122 5.52 -2.87 -0.50
CA GLY A 122 5.67 -4.04 0.35
C GLY A 122 6.69 -3.86 1.45
N TRP A 123 7.19 -4.99 1.94
CA TRP A 123 8.04 -5.04 3.12
C TRP A 123 9.50 -5.28 2.73
N ASN A 124 10.38 -4.33 3.06
CA ASN A 124 11.81 -4.38 2.74
C ASN A 124 12.67 -4.23 4.00
N SER A 125 13.97 -4.52 3.89
CA SER A 125 14.93 -4.23 4.96
C SER A 125 15.24 -2.73 5.05
N ALA A 126 15.75 -2.29 6.19
CA ALA A 126 16.44 -1.01 6.34
C ALA A 126 17.74 -1.25 7.11
N GLU A 127 18.86 -1.33 6.39
CA GLU A 127 20.15 -1.79 6.93
C GLU A 127 21.15 -0.65 6.97
N SER A 128 21.77 -0.43 8.13
CA SER A 128 22.86 0.54 8.27
C SER A 128 24.14 -0.18 8.70
N PRO A 129 25.14 -0.33 7.81
CA PRO A 129 26.40 -0.96 8.17
C PRO A 129 27.16 -0.20 9.27
N THR A 130 27.06 1.13 9.26
CA THR A 130 27.74 2.01 10.23
C THR A 130 26.99 2.10 11.56
N HIS A 131 25.65 1.97 11.53
CA HIS A 131 24.79 2.00 12.72
C HIS A 131 23.75 0.86 12.71
N PRO A 132 24.15 -0.39 13.02
CA PRO A 132 23.28 -1.57 12.88
C PRO A 132 21.95 -1.55 13.65
N ALA A 133 21.77 -0.61 14.59
CA ALA A 133 20.55 -0.40 15.38
C ALA A 133 20.07 1.06 15.34
N LEU A 134 20.32 1.77 14.24
CA LEU A 134 19.91 3.16 14.05
C LEU A 134 18.42 3.33 14.39
N TYR A 135 18.10 4.05 15.47
CA TYR A 135 16.72 4.25 15.94
C TYR A 135 15.89 2.95 16.03
N GLY A 136 16.47 1.88 16.58
CA GLY A 136 15.75 0.62 16.81
C GLY A 136 15.55 -0.24 15.56
N LEU A 137 16.16 0.14 14.43
CA LEU A 137 16.24 -0.71 13.24
C LEU A 137 16.90 -2.06 13.57
N ARG A 138 16.47 -3.14 12.90
CA ARG A 138 17.07 -4.47 13.05
C ARG A 138 17.27 -5.12 11.67
N PRO A 139 18.39 -5.83 11.44
CA PRO A 139 18.64 -6.48 10.15
C PRO A 139 17.59 -7.53 9.74
N VAL A 140 16.95 -8.18 10.72
CA VAL A 140 15.93 -9.22 10.49
C VAL A 140 14.51 -8.67 10.36
N SER A 141 14.30 -7.41 10.75
CA SER A 141 12.99 -6.76 10.68
C SER A 141 12.71 -6.27 9.28
N LYS A 142 11.42 -6.16 8.96
CA LYS A 142 10.96 -5.63 7.68
C LYS A 142 10.05 -4.43 7.93
N TYR A 143 10.16 -3.44 7.06
CA TYR A 143 9.47 -2.17 7.14
C TYR A 143 8.65 -1.96 5.88
N TYR A 144 7.49 -1.32 6.01
CA TYR A 144 6.56 -1.12 4.90
C TYR A 144 6.91 0.12 4.08
N TYR A 145 7.27 -0.10 2.83
CA TYR A 145 7.56 0.91 1.82
C TYR A 145 6.42 0.96 0.80
N VAL A 146 6.05 2.16 0.38
CA VAL A 146 4.94 2.41 -0.56
C VAL A 146 5.21 3.69 -1.37
N HIS A 147 6.12 3.63 -2.34
CA HIS A 147 6.59 4.82 -3.06
C HIS A 147 7.10 4.51 -4.48
N SER A 148 6.95 5.48 -5.39
CA SER A 148 7.55 5.40 -6.75
C SER A 148 8.90 6.10 -6.84
N TYR A 149 9.15 7.09 -5.99
CA TYR A 149 10.31 7.97 -6.03
C TYR A 149 11.21 7.75 -4.82
N ARG A 150 12.51 7.79 -5.04
CA ARG A 150 13.53 7.50 -4.02
C ARG A 150 14.71 8.44 -4.18
N TYR A 151 15.53 8.53 -3.14
CA TYR A 151 16.89 9.04 -3.26
C TYR A 151 17.87 7.87 -3.47
N ALA A 152 18.61 7.90 -4.57
CA ALA A 152 19.61 6.89 -4.88
C ALA A 152 20.76 6.97 -3.89
N TYR A 153 21.19 5.83 -3.35
CA TYR A 153 22.27 5.82 -2.38
C TYR A 153 23.62 5.62 -3.08
N THR A 154 24.51 6.60 -2.92
CA THR A 154 25.93 6.48 -3.27
C THR A 154 26.75 6.37 -1.98
N PRO A 155 27.53 5.29 -1.79
CA PRO A 155 28.36 5.14 -0.59
C PRO A 155 29.29 6.32 -0.35
N GLY A 156 29.25 6.89 0.86
CA GLY A 156 30.15 7.95 1.30
C GLY A 156 29.67 9.37 1.05
N GLU A 157 28.71 9.61 0.15
CA GLU A 157 28.26 10.97 -0.18
C GLU A 157 27.50 11.65 0.97
N LEU A 158 26.62 10.90 1.63
CA LEU A 158 25.81 11.39 2.75
C LEU A 158 26.60 11.30 4.06
N GLU A 159 27.39 10.24 4.23
CA GLU A 159 28.23 10.03 5.40
C GLU A 159 29.31 11.12 5.52
N ALA A 160 29.91 11.56 4.40
CA ALA A 160 30.86 12.69 4.39
C ALA A 160 30.23 14.02 4.85
N ARG A 161 28.89 14.11 4.85
CA ARG A 161 28.11 15.25 5.34
C ARG A 161 27.56 15.03 6.76
N GLY A 162 28.02 13.99 7.45
CA GLY A 162 27.64 13.67 8.82
C GLY A 162 26.33 12.91 8.97
N TRP A 163 25.81 12.29 7.91
CA TRP A 163 24.57 11.52 7.97
C TRP A 163 24.81 10.04 8.22
N ALA A 164 24.14 9.50 9.23
CA ALA A 164 23.91 8.07 9.34
C ALA A 164 22.82 7.64 8.34
N VAL A 165 23.11 6.62 7.55
CA VAL A 165 22.21 6.13 6.50
C VAL A 165 21.85 4.67 6.76
N ALA A 166 20.57 4.36 6.70
CA ALA A 166 20.09 3.00 6.51
C ALA A 166 19.59 2.86 5.07
N THR A 167 20.01 1.81 4.37
CA THR A 167 19.70 1.58 2.97
C THR A 167 18.79 0.37 2.80
N ALA A 168 18.12 0.35 1.66
CA ALA A 168 17.32 -0.78 1.20
C ALA A 168 17.66 -1.04 -0.27
N CYS A 169 17.37 -2.25 -0.73
CA CYS A 169 17.58 -2.64 -2.13
C CYS A 169 16.24 -3.03 -2.75
N TYR A 170 15.96 -2.55 -3.97
CA TYR A 170 14.79 -2.91 -4.74
C TYR A 170 15.18 -3.16 -6.19
N GLY A 171 15.06 -4.43 -6.63
CA GLY A 171 15.72 -4.91 -7.84
C GLY A 171 17.22 -4.67 -7.77
N ARG A 172 17.78 -3.99 -8.76
CA ARG A 172 19.22 -3.61 -8.79
C ARG A 172 19.53 -2.27 -8.11
N GLU A 173 18.53 -1.58 -7.60
CA GLU A 173 18.69 -0.21 -7.10
C GLU A 173 18.81 -0.17 -5.58
N ILE A 174 19.91 0.40 -5.07
CA ILE A 174 20.09 0.68 -3.64
C ILE A 174 19.65 2.12 -3.37
N PHE A 175 18.83 2.31 -2.36
CA PHE A 175 18.25 3.62 -2.02
C PHE A 175 18.27 3.89 -0.52
N VAL A 176 18.06 5.16 -0.17
CA VAL A 176 17.97 5.60 1.22
C VAL A 176 16.66 5.14 1.84
N GLY A 177 16.75 4.27 2.84
CA GLY A 177 15.62 3.79 3.64
C GLY A 177 15.36 4.63 4.88
N ALA A 178 16.42 5.13 5.53
CA ALA A 178 16.34 6.09 6.63
C ALA A 178 17.61 6.95 6.73
N LEU A 179 17.48 8.13 7.33
CA LEU A 179 18.55 9.10 7.56
C LEU A 179 18.52 9.59 8.99
N ALA A 180 19.68 9.80 9.60
CA ALA A 180 19.77 10.50 10.87
C ALA A 180 21.01 11.40 10.94
N ARG A 181 20.85 12.57 11.55
CA ARG A 181 21.95 13.47 11.90
C ARG A 181 21.49 14.42 13.00
N GLU A 182 22.28 14.54 14.05
CA GLU A 182 22.02 15.46 15.17
C GLU A 182 20.62 15.27 15.79
N ASN A 183 19.67 16.16 15.52
CA ASN A 183 18.28 16.15 15.99
C ASN A 183 17.27 15.68 14.92
N VAL A 184 17.73 15.38 13.71
CA VAL A 184 16.90 14.96 12.58
C VAL A 184 16.97 13.45 12.43
N PHE A 185 15.80 12.81 12.37
CA PHE A 185 15.62 11.43 11.94
C PHE A 185 14.58 11.39 10.83
N ALA A 186 14.74 10.53 9.84
CA ALA A 186 13.73 10.40 8.79
C ALA A 186 13.70 8.99 8.22
N THR A 187 12.52 8.52 7.81
CA THR A 187 12.33 7.20 7.21
C THR A 187 11.58 7.31 5.88
N GLN A 188 12.01 6.57 4.87
CA GLN A 188 11.26 6.44 3.62
C GLN A 188 10.10 5.44 3.77
N PHE A 189 10.25 4.45 4.65
CA PHE A 189 9.18 3.56 5.06
C PHE A 189 8.24 4.24 6.08
N HIS A 190 7.05 3.68 6.23
CA HIS A 190 6.03 4.11 7.20
C HIS A 190 6.14 3.29 8.49
N PRO A 191 6.73 3.80 9.58
CA PRO A 191 6.84 3.05 10.82
C PRO A 191 5.46 2.71 11.43
N GLU A 192 4.48 3.59 11.32
CA GLU A 192 3.09 3.37 11.74
C GLU A 192 2.38 2.25 10.95
N LYS A 193 2.94 1.84 9.81
CA LYS A 193 2.46 0.72 8.98
C LYS A 193 3.40 -0.48 8.98
N SER A 194 4.45 -0.44 9.79
CA SER A 194 5.47 -1.50 9.86
C SER A 194 5.27 -2.46 11.04
N GLY A 195 4.05 -2.52 11.60
CA GLY A 195 3.72 -3.32 12.78
C GLY A 195 4.60 -2.97 13.98
N VAL A 196 4.86 -3.97 14.82
CA VAL A 196 5.71 -3.81 16.02
C VAL A 196 7.13 -3.33 15.69
N ALA A 197 7.68 -3.70 14.53
CA ALA A 197 8.99 -3.23 14.10
C ALA A 197 9.03 -1.70 13.92
N GLY A 198 7.96 -1.12 13.38
CA GLY A 198 7.85 0.33 13.24
C GLY A 198 7.46 1.06 14.52
N LEU A 199 6.62 0.45 15.37
CA LEU A 199 6.34 1.00 16.72
C LEU A 199 7.64 1.14 17.54
N ARG A 200 8.57 0.19 17.41
CA ARG A 200 9.90 0.29 18.02
C ARG A 200 10.71 1.46 17.48
N VAL A 201 10.64 1.73 16.18
CA VAL A 201 11.33 2.88 15.56
C VAL A 201 10.77 4.20 16.10
N LEU A 202 9.45 4.32 16.18
CA LEU A 202 8.79 5.50 16.78
C LEU A 202 9.20 5.67 18.25
N ARG A 203 9.18 4.59 19.03
CA ARG A 203 9.61 4.59 20.44
C ARG A 203 11.06 5.06 20.59
N ALA A 204 11.99 4.49 19.82
CA ALA A 204 13.40 4.87 19.87
C ALA A 204 13.64 6.34 19.49
N PHE A 205 12.81 6.92 18.63
CA PHE A 205 12.84 8.35 18.33
C PHE A 205 12.31 9.19 19.49
N LEU A 206 11.11 8.86 20.00
CA LEU A 206 10.43 9.65 21.02
C LEU A 206 11.06 9.57 22.41
N ASP A 207 11.65 8.42 22.78
CA ASP A 207 12.37 8.24 24.04
C ASP A 207 13.76 8.92 24.00
N GLY A 208 14.20 9.38 22.82
CA GLY A 208 15.52 9.99 22.61
C GLY A 208 16.70 8.99 22.59
N GLU A 209 16.42 7.68 22.74
CA GLU A 209 17.42 6.61 22.72
C GLU A 209 18.23 6.60 21.42
N GLY A 210 17.56 6.79 20.28
CA GLY A 210 18.23 6.82 18.97
C GLY A 210 19.19 8.00 18.83
N ALA A 211 18.82 9.16 19.34
CA ALA A 211 19.68 10.36 19.34
C ALA A 211 20.90 10.16 20.27
N ALA A 212 20.68 9.57 21.46
CA ALA A 212 21.76 9.24 22.38
C ALA A 212 22.75 8.23 21.78
N ALA A 213 22.23 7.17 21.13
CA ALA A 213 23.05 6.16 20.46
C ALA A 213 23.86 6.73 19.28
N LEU A 214 23.26 7.64 18.50
CA LEU A 214 23.94 8.31 17.39
C LEU A 214 25.11 9.18 17.89
N ARG A 215 24.92 9.92 18.99
CA ARG A 215 25.98 10.74 19.61
C ARG A 215 27.10 9.91 20.21
N ALA A 216 26.78 8.75 20.79
CA ALA A 216 27.76 7.87 21.42
C ALA A 216 28.71 7.19 20.41
N ARG A 217 28.36 7.16 19.12
CA ARG A 217 29.12 6.46 18.08
C ARG A 217 29.33 7.39 16.88
N PRO A 218 30.38 8.23 16.89
CA PRO A 218 30.70 9.10 15.76
C PRO A 218 30.87 8.27 14.47
N LEU A 219 30.43 8.83 13.33
CA LEU A 219 30.54 8.18 12.03
C LEU A 219 32.00 7.79 11.76
N ALA A 220 32.30 6.49 11.81
CA ALA A 220 33.56 5.98 11.30
C ALA A 220 33.52 6.08 9.76
N PRO A 221 34.63 6.40 9.09
CA PRO A 221 34.70 6.27 7.64
C PRO A 221 34.37 4.82 7.27
N SER A 222 33.35 4.63 6.42
CA SER A 222 32.98 3.31 5.92
C SER A 222 34.21 2.65 5.29
N PRO A 223 34.56 1.39 5.65
CA PRO A 223 35.55 0.67 4.86
C PRO A 223 35.05 0.58 3.41
N PRO A 224 35.94 0.62 2.41
CA PRO A 224 35.54 0.41 1.02
C PRO A 224 34.90 -0.98 0.95
N ARG A 225 33.59 -1.02 0.72
CA ARG A 225 32.93 -2.27 0.41
C ARG A 225 33.53 -2.74 -0.91
N ALA A 226 33.98 -4.00 -0.95
CA ALA A 226 34.40 -4.62 -2.21
C ALA A 226 33.33 -4.36 -3.28
N PRO A 227 33.73 -4.20 -4.57
CA PRO A 227 32.76 -4.04 -5.65
C PRO A 227 31.67 -5.10 -5.48
N PRO A 228 30.39 -4.76 -5.71
CA PRO A 228 29.31 -5.71 -5.54
C PRO A 228 29.68 -6.94 -6.37
N ASP A 229 29.94 -8.05 -5.70
CA ASP A 229 30.12 -9.32 -6.38
C ASP A 229 28.76 -9.63 -7.01
N HIS A 230 28.66 -9.42 -8.32
CA HIS A 230 27.43 -9.63 -9.08
C HIS A 230 26.93 -11.08 -8.98
N HIS A 231 27.71 -11.98 -8.37
CA HIS A 231 27.38 -13.39 -8.18
C HIS A 231 26.85 -13.77 -6.78
N HIS A 232 26.87 -12.87 -5.78
CA HIS A 232 26.46 -13.22 -4.41
C HIS A 232 25.18 -12.56 -3.88
N HIS A 233 24.42 -11.81 -4.70
CA HIS A 233 23.14 -11.22 -4.28
C HIS A 233 21.90 -12.09 -4.52
N HIS A 234 22.06 -13.41 -4.66
CA HIS A 234 20.94 -14.26 -5.04
C HIS A 234 19.84 -14.48 -3.98
N HIS A 235 19.93 -14.00 -2.73
CA HIS A 235 18.83 -14.23 -1.76
C HIS A 235 18.49 -13.13 -0.71
N HIS A 236 19.16 -11.97 -0.64
CA HIS A 236 18.97 -11.03 0.49
C HIS A 236 18.91 -9.53 0.11
N GLY A 237 17.91 -9.08 -0.68
CA GLY A 237 17.81 -7.66 -1.01
C GLY A 237 16.54 -7.21 -1.76
N GLY A 238 15.38 -7.75 -1.42
CA GLY A 238 14.12 -7.36 -2.07
C GLY A 238 12.91 -7.48 -1.15
N LEU A 239 11.74 -7.24 -1.72
CA LEU A 239 10.46 -7.36 -1.03
C LEU A 239 10.22 -8.78 -0.50
N THR A 240 9.59 -8.88 0.67
CA THR A 240 9.03 -10.17 1.12
C THR A 240 7.85 -10.60 0.26
N ARG A 241 7.54 -11.89 0.23
CA ARG A 241 6.27 -12.39 -0.30
C ARG A 241 5.11 -11.87 0.54
N ARG A 242 4.39 -10.88 0.01
CA ARG A 242 3.31 -10.17 0.71
C ARG A 242 2.03 -11.00 0.72
N VAL A 243 1.55 -11.33 1.91
CA VAL A 243 0.32 -12.10 2.13
C VAL A 243 -0.78 -11.19 2.67
N ILE A 244 -1.83 -11.01 1.87
CA ILE A 244 -2.93 -10.08 2.13
C ILE A 244 -4.13 -10.86 2.67
N ALA A 245 -4.76 -10.35 3.73
CA ALA A 245 -6.01 -10.89 4.25
C ALA A 245 -7.17 -9.97 3.85
N CYS A 246 -8.23 -10.54 3.26
CA CYS A 246 -9.33 -9.76 2.70
C CYS A 246 -10.66 -10.17 3.30
N LEU A 247 -11.46 -9.21 3.75
CA LEU A 247 -12.81 -9.42 4.30
C LEU A 247 -13.90 -8.64 3.55
N ASP A 248 -15.03 -9.31 3.37
CA ASP A 248 -16.27 -8.72 2.87
C ASP A 248 -17.03 -8.04 4.01
N VAL A 249 -17.39 -6.77 3.82
CA VAL A 249 -18.20 -6.01 4.78
C VAL A 249 -19.59 -5.76 4.20
N ARG A 250 -20.63 -6.30 4.87
CA ARG A 250 -22.05 -6.17 4.50
C ARG A 250 -22.87 -5.59 5.64
N ALA A 251 -24.05 -5.07 5.32
CA ALA A 251 -25.10 -4.80 6.30
C ALA A 251 -26.00 -6.05 6.40
N ASN A 252 -26.28 -6.50 7.63
CA ASN A 252 -27.29 -7.54 7.87
C ASN A 252 -28.70 -6.93 7.84
N ASP A 253 -29.72 -7.77 8.05
CA ASP A 253 -31.13 -7.34 8.03
C ASP A 253 -31.49 -6.34 9.15
N ALA A 254 -30.68 -6.26 10.21
CA ALA A 254 -30.81 -5.28 11.29
C ALA A 254 -30.04 -3.97 11.02
N GLY A 255 -29.33 -3.87 9.89
CA GLY A 255 -28.48 -2.73 9.54
C GLY A 255 -27.07 -2.77 10.14
N ASP A 256 -26.73 -3.80 10.93
CA ASP A 256 -25.39 -3.95 11.49
C ASP A 256 -24.38 -4.38 10.42
N LEU A 257 -23.16 -3.85 10.54
CA LEU A 257 -22.03 -4.27 9.73
C LEU A 257 -21.51 -5.64 10.19
N VAL A 258 -21.56 -6.60 9.28
CA VAL A 258 -21.12 -7.99 9.50
C VAL A 258 -20.15 -8.42 8.42
N VAL A 259 -19.33 -9.41 8.77
CA VAL A 259 -18.52 -10.13 7.79
C VAL A 259 -19.26 -11.36 7.30
N THR A 260 -19.24 -11.61 5.99
CA THR A 260 -19.90 -12.77 5.38
C THR A 260 -18.91 -13.70 4.68
N LYS A 261 -19.35 -14.91 4.32
CA LYS A 261 -18.52 -15.89 3.59
C LYS A 261 -18.14 -15.33 2.21
N GLY A 262 -16.85 -15.28 1.91
CA GLY A 262 -16.31 -14.92 0.59
C GLY A 262 -16.24 -16.10 -0.39
N ASP A 263 -17.21 -17.02 -0.36
CA ASP A 263 -17.29 -18.12 -1.32
C ASP A 263 -18.53 -17.91 -2.18
N GLN A 264 -18.34 -17.49 -3.44
CA GLN A 264 -19.39 -17.21 -4.44
C GLN A 264 -20.37 -16.09 -4.03
N TYR A 265 -20.85 -15.32 -5.00
CA TYR A 265 -21.71 -14.15 -4.80
C TYR A 265 -23.08 -14.42 -4.11
N ASP A 266 -23.33 -15.64 -3.62
CA ASP A 266 -24.55 -16.06 -2.91
C ASP A 266 -24.28 -16.22 -1.40
N VAL A 267 -24.86 -15.32 -0.61
CA VAL A 267 -24.55 -15.14 0.82
C VAL A 267 -25.69 -15.53 1.77
N ARG A 268 -26.75 -16.14 1.24
CA ARG A 268 -27.95 -16.49 2.02
C ARG A 268 -27.94 -17.95 2.42
N ASP A 269 -28.23 -18.22 3.69
CA ASP A 269 -28.34 -19.59 4.20
C ASP A 269 -29.65 -20.25 3.76
N ALA A 270 -29.58 -21.27 2.90
CA ALA A 270 -30.73 -22.07 2.49
C ALA A 270 -31.32 -22.90 3.64
N ALA A 271 -30.53 -23.22 4.68
CA ALA A 271 -30.97 -24.00 5.84
C ALA A 271 -31.52 -23.15 6.99
N ALA A 272 -31.22 -21.85 7.03
CA ALA A 272 -31.61 -20.93 8.11
C ALA A 272 -32.46 -19.74 7.59
N GLY A 273 -33.42 -20.02 6.72
CA GLY A 273 -34.47 -19.05 6.38
C GLY A 273 -34.01 -17.78 5.65
N ARG A 274 -32.94 -17.85 4.82
CA ARG A 274 -32.37 -16.73 4.04
C ARG A 274 -31.68 -15.60 4.84
N ALA A 275 -31.39 -15.79 6.12
CA ALA A 275 -30.64 -14.82 6.91
C ALA A 275 -29.18 -14.67 6.43
N VAL A 276 -28.62 -13.46 6.54
CA VAL A 276 -27.20 -13.17 6.26
C VAL A 276 -26.32 -13.84 7.33
N ARG A 277 -25.41 -14.74 6.92
CA ARG A 277 -24.49 -15.42 7.84
C ARG A 277 -23.42 -14.46 8.38
N ASN A 278 -23.38 -14.26 9.70
CA ASN A 278 -22.42 -13.40 10.39
C ASN A 278 -21.17 -14.18 10.84
N LEU A 279 -20.00 -13.87 10.26
CA LEU A 279 -18.70 -14.46 10.61
C LEU A 279 -17.91 -13.62 11.64
N GLY A 280 -18.51 -12.55 12.17
CA GLY A 280 -17.92 -11.65 13.15
C GLY A 280 -18.01 -10.18 12.74
N LYS A 281 -17.54 -9.31 13.64
CA LYS A 281 -17.47 -7.87 13.40
C LYS A 281 -16.22 -7.53 12.57
N PRO A 282 -16.32 -6.67 11.54
CA PRO A 282 -15.20 -6.33 10.66
C PRO A 282 -13.93 -5.88 11.40
N VAL A 283 -14.08 -5.07 12.45
CA VAL A 283 -12.96 -4.53 13.25
C VAL A 283 -12.19 -5.63 13.99
N GLU A 284 -12.92 -6.52 14.67
CA GLU A 284 -12.32 -7.62 15.44
C GLU A 284 -11.59 -8.60 14.52
N LEU A 285 -12.17 -8.87 13.34
CA LEU A 285 -11.57 -9.75 12.34
C LEU A 285 -10.32 -9.14 11.71
N ALA A 286 -10.33 -7.84 11.38
CA ALA A 286 -9.16 -7.14 10.89
C ALA A 286 -8.01 -7.17 11.91
N ARG A 287 -8.32 -6.94 13.20
CA ARG A 287 -7.35 -7.07 14.30
C ARG A 287 -6.79 -8.50 14.36
N ARG A 288 -7.66 -9.51 14.28
CA ARG A 288 -7.24 -10.92 14.27
C ARG A 288 -6.29 -11.21 13.11
N TYR A 289 -6.55 -10.72 11.90
CA TYR A 289 -5.66 -10.90 10.76
C TYR A 289 -4.30 -10.25 10.97
N TYR A 290 -4.27 -9.02 11.50
CA TYR A 290 -3.03 -8.35 11.83
C TYR A 290 -2.20 -9.13 12.85
N GLU A 291 -2.81 -9.56 13.97
CA GLU A 291 -2.17 -10.36 15.02
C GLU A 291 -1.70 -11.73 14.52
N GLN A 292 -2.40 -12.29 13.53
CA GLN A 292 -2.01 -13.51 12.83
C GLN A 292 -0.96 -13.28 11.73
N GLY A 293 -0.43 -12.07 11.58
CA GLY A 293 0.69 -11.78 10.70
C GLY A 293 0.32 -11.31 9.30
N ALA A 294 -0.91 -10.88 9.02
CA ALA A 294 -1.28 -10.23 7.76
C ALA A 294 -0.31 -9.08 7.41
N ASP A 295 0.12 -9.02 6.16
CA ASP A 295 0.96 -7.92 5.67
C ASP A 295 0.16 -6.69 5.28
N GLU A 296 -1.14 -6.88 5.03
CA GLU A 296 -2.11 -5.89 4.63
C GLU A 296 -3.52 -6.47 4.89
N VAL A 297 -4.47 -5.61 5.24
CA VAL A 297 -5.88 -5.97 5.40
C VAL A 297 -6.73 -5.22 4.39
N VAL A 298 -7.47 -5.96 3.55
CA VAL A 298 -8.38 -5.41 2.54
C VAL A 298 -9.83 -5.55 3.03
N PHE A 299 -10.57 -4.46 2.98
CA PHE A 299 -12.01 -4.41 3.23
C PHE A 299 -12.75 -4.23 1.91
N LEU A 300 -13.53 -5.22 1.50
CA LEU A 300 -14.45 -5.10 0.37
C LEU A 300 -15.79 -4.60 0.90
N ASN A 301 -16.01 -3.30 0.75
CA ASN A 301 -17.25 -2.63 1.09
C ASN A 301 -18.32 -2.90 0.01
N ILE A 302 -19.19 -3.83 0.32
CA ILE A 302 -20.30 -4.27 -0.54
C ILE A 302 -21.65 -3.90 0.05
N THR A 303 -21.64 -2.94 0.97
CA THR A 303 -22.83 -2.30 1.51
C THR A 303 -23.43 -1.30 0.51
N SER A 304 -24.73 -1.10 0.60
CA SER A 304 -25.43 -0.04 -0.13
C SER A 304 -26.07 0.91 0.87
N PHE A 305 -25.37 2.01 1.18
CA PHE A 305 -25.87 3.06 2.08
C PHE A 305 -26.36 4.28 1.28
N ARG A 306 -27.34 4.07 0.40
CA ARG A 306 -27.83 5.12 -0.52
C ARG A 306 -28.47 6.32 0.19
N ASP A 307 -29.04 6.08 1.37
CA ASP A 307 -29.76 7.10 2.15
C ASP A 307 -28.93 7.58 3.38
N CYS A 308 -27.61 7.39 3.34
CA CYS A 308 -26.69 7.81 4.41
C CYS A 308 -25.80 8.94 3.90
N PRO A 309 -25.61 10.03 4.68
CA PRO A 309 -24.66 11.06 4.34
C PRO A 309 -23.27 10.48 4.09
N VAL A 310 -22.54 10.98 3.09
CA VAL A 310 -21.21 10.44 2.75
C VAL A 310 -20.24 10.54 3.93
N ALA A 311 -20.35 11.59 4.73
CA ALA A 311 -19.53 11.80 5.94
C ALA A 311 -19.80 10.78 7.06
N ASP A 312 -20.98 10.15 7.05
CA ASP A 312 -21.47 9.24 8.09
C ASP A 312 -21.47 7.77 7.65
N LEU A 313 -20.86 7.47 6.50
CA LEU A 313 -20.77 6.11 5.99
C LEU A 313 -20.21 5.16 7.07
N PRO A 314 -20.93 4.09 7.45
CA PRO A 314 -20.50 3.18 8.50
C PRO A 314 -19.12 2.54 8.27
N MET A 315 -18.72 2.38 7.01
CA MET A 315 -17.40 1.86 6.64
C MET A 315 -16.24 2.79 7.08
N LEU A 316 -16.48 4.11 7.16
CA LEU A 316 -15.51 5.06 7.70
C LEU A 316 -15.22 4.74 9.17
N GLU A 317 -16.26 4.46 9.95
CA GLU A 317 -16.12 4.10 11.37
C GLU A 317 -15.41 2.75 11.55
N VAL A 318 -15.66 1.77 10.67
CA VAL A 318 -14.91 0.51 10.67
C VAL A 318 -13.41 0.76 10.52
N LEU A 319 -13.01 1.62 9.59
CA LEU A 319 -11.60 1.97 9.39
C LEU A 319 -11.02 2.76 10.57
N ARG A 320 -11.81 3.69 11.15
CA ARG A 320 -11.36 4.48 12.30
C ARG A 320 -11.03 3.60 13.49
N ARG A 321 -11.85 2.57 13.74
CA ARG A 321 -11.65 1.59 14.81
C ARG A 321 -10.60 0.54 14.47
N ALA A 322 -10.53 0.07 13.22
CA ALA A 322 -9.50 -0.88 12.81
C ALA A 322 -8.09 -0.27 12.94
N SER A 323 -7.91 0.98 12.52
CA SER A 323 -6.63 1.70 12.60
C SER A 323 -6.13 1.97 14.02
N GLU A 324 -6.94 1.79 15.06
CA GLU A 324 -6.51 1.91 16.48
C GLU A 324 -5.64 0.73 16.93
N SER A 325 -5.70 -0.41 16.23
CA SER A 325 -4.99 -1.63 16.62
C SER A 325 -4.26 -2.34 15.48
N VAL A 326 -4.59 -2.01 14.23
CA VAL A 326 -3.95 -2.58 13.03
C VAL A 326 -2.89 -1.62 12.50
N PHE A 327 -1.63 -1.88 12.85
CA PHE A 327 -0.46 -1.11 12.38
C PHE A 327 0.15 -1.72 11.12
N ALA A 328 -0.72 -2.08 10.17
CA ALA A 328 -0.39 -2.55 8.83
C ALA A 328 -1.24 -1.77 7.82
N PRO A 329 -0.91 -1.81 6.52
CA PRO A 329 -1.70 -1.15 5.47
C PRO A 329 -3.15 -1.64 5.45
N LEU A 330 -4.08 -0.69 5.35
CA LEU A 330 -5.51 -0.92 5.20
C LEU A 330 -5.95 -0.47 3.80
N THR A 331 -6.58 -1.38 3.06
CA THR A 331 -7.13 -1.08 1.74
C THR A 331 -8.65 -1.18 1.80
N VAL A 332 -9.37 -0.23 1.19
CA VAL A 332 -10.84 -0.27 1.11
C VAL A 332 -11.29 -0.25 -0.35
N GLY A 333 -12.13 -1.19 -0.74
CA GLY A 333 -12.75 -1.24 -2.06
C GLY A 333 -14.25 -1.13 -1.98
N GLY A 334 -14.86 -0.50 -2.99
CA GLY A 334 -16.32 -0.35 -3.08
C GLY A 334 -16.84 1.00 -2.59
N GLY A 335 -17.60 1.68 -3.45
CA GLY A 335 -18.17 3.01 -3.16
C GLY A 335 -17.25 4.20 -3.45
N ILE A 336 -16.03 3.97 -3.95
CA ILE A 336 -15.07 5.02 -4.31
C ILE A 336 -15.36 5.52 -5.74
N ARG A 337 -16.27 6.49 -5.85
CA ARG A 337 -16.75 7.06 -7.12
C ARG A 337 -17.40 8.41 -6.91
N ASP A 338 -17.65 9.11 -8.00
CA ASP A 338 -18.53 10.28 -7.99
C ASP A 338 -19.92 9.85 -7.51
N THR A 339 -20.48 10.60 -6.57
CA THR A 339 -21.79 10.33 -5.98
C THR A 339 -22.55 11.62 -5.71
N VAL A 340 -23.80 11.48 -5.30
CA VAL A 340 -24.62 12.58 -4.79
C VAL A 340 -24.91 12.28 -3.33
N ASP A 341 -24.67 13.25 -2.46
CA ASP A 341 -24.95 13.17 -1.02
C ASP A 341 -26.46 13.31 -0.76
N VAL A 342 -26.90 13.02 0.47
CA VAL A 342 -28.33 13.03 0.83
C VAL A 342 -28.99 14.41 0.72
N ASP A 343 -28.19 15.47 0.78
CA ASP A 343 -28.62 16.86 0.61
C ASP A 343 -28.66 17.31 -0.87
N GLY A 344 -28.33 16.42 -1.81
CA GLY A 344 -28.28 16.69 -3.24
C GLY A 344 -26.94 17.24 -3.73
N ARG A 345 -25.94 17.42 -2.86
CA ARG A 345 -24.61 17.89 -3.26
C ARG A 345 -23.87 16.82 -4.06
N ALA A 346 -23.28 17.21 -5.19
CA ALA A 346 -22.34 16.34 -5.90
C ALA A 346 -21.04 16.19 -5.10
N VAL A 347 -20.60 14.95 -4.90
CA VAL A 347 -19.39 14.58 -4.16
C VAL A 347 -18.44 13.85 -5.10
N PRO A 348 -17.32 14.45 -5.50
CA PRO A 348 -16.34 13.80 -6.36
C PRO A 348 -15.68 12.58 -5.70
N ALA A 349 -15.25 11.61 -6.51
CA ALA A 349 -14.52 10.42 -6.06
C ALA A 349 -13.27 10.77 -5.23
N LEU A 350 -12.60 11.89 -5.58
CA LEU A 350 -11.46 12.40 -4.83
C LEU A 350 -11.82 12.78 -3.38
N GLU A 351 -12.98 13.40 -3.18
CA GLU A 351 -13.48 13.76 -1.84
C GLU A 351 -13.88 12.52 -1.05
N VAL A 352 -14.55 11.56 -1.71
CA VAL A 352 -14.87 10.25 -1.10
C VAL A 352 -13.58 9.54 -0.66
N ALA A 353 -12.58 9.46 -1.53
CA ALA A 353 -11.29 8.85 -1.20
C ALA A 353 -10.59 9.58 -0.04
N ALA A 354 -10.61 10.91 -0.02
CA ALA A 354 -10.06 11.70 1.08
C ALA A 354 -10.70 11.36 2.44
N LEU A 355 -12.02 11.16 2.48
CA LEU A 355 -12.73 10.73 3.70
C LEU A 355 -12.29 9.34 4.16
N TYR A 356 -12.12 8.40 3.22
CA TYR A 356 -11.61 7.06 3.52
C TYR A 356 -10.17 7.09 4.05
N PHE A 357 -9.29 7.89 3.44
CA PHE A 357 -7.91 8.06 3.90
C PHE A 357 -7.85 8.68 5.29
N ALA A 358 -8.60 9.75 5.54
CA ALA A 358 -8.69 10.39 6.85
C ALA A 358 -9.27 9.46 7.93
N SER A 359 -10.08 8.48 7.52
CA SER A 359 -10.69 7.49 8.41
C SER A 359 -9.80 6.29 8.71
N GLY A 360 -8.67 6.12 8.00
CA GLY A 360 -7.69 5.08 8.31
C GLY A 360 -7.28 4.20 7.13
N ALA A 361 -7.88 4.36 5.95
CA ALA A 361 -7.41 3.66 4.75
C ALA A 361 -6.06 4.23 4.28
N ASP A 362 -5.23 3.38 3.70
CA ASP A 362 -3.97 3.75 3.04
C ASP A 362 -4.10 3.68 1.52
N LYS A 363 -5.01 2.81 1.04
CA LYS A 363 -5.31 2.60 -0.38
C LYS A 363 -6.81 2.50 -0.60
N VAL A 364 -7.25 2.96 -1.76
CA VAL A 364 -8.62 2.80 -2.25
C VAL A 364 -8.63 1.91 -3.48
N SER A 365 -9.63 1.03 -3.58
CA SER A 365 -9.81 0.12 -4.70
C SER A 365 -10.99 0.52 -5.59
N ILE A 366 -10.72 0.70 -6.88
CA ILE A 366 -11.68 1.09 -7.91
C ILE A 366 -12.03 -0.16 -8.76
N GLY A 367 -13.32 -0.43 -8.93
CA GLY A 367 -13.82 -1.61 -9.67
C GLY A 367 -14.46 -1.25 -11.01
N SER A 368 -15.80 -1.27 -11.08
CA SER A 368 -16.54 -1.06 -12.35
C SER A 368 -16.22 0.25 -13.07
N ASP A 369 -15.97 1.34 -12.33
CA ASP A 369 -15.62 2.63 -12.91
C ASP A 369 -14.28 2.59 -13.65
N ALA A 370 -13.36 1.68 -13.29
CA ALA A 370 -12.11 1.47 -14.00
C ALA A 370 -12.34 0.86 -15.40
N VAL A 371 -13.31 -0.04 -15.53
CA VAL A 371 -13.71 -0.63 -16.83
C VAL A 371 -14.30 0.44 -17.74
N HIS A 372 -15.21 1.27 -17.22
CA HIS A 372 -15.80 2.37 -17.98
C HIS A 372 -14.75 3.43 -18.37
N ALA A 373 -13.80 3.71 -17.47
CA ALA A 373 -12.67 4.59 -17.76
C ALA A 373 -11.79 4.04 -18.88
N ALA A 374 -11.48 2.73 -18.87
CA ALA A 374 -10.69 2.09 -19.92
C ALA A 374 -11.39 2.12 -21.29
N GLU A 375 -12.69 1.83 -21.33
CA GLU A 375 -13.49 1.96 -22.56
C GLU A 375 -13.42 3.39 -23.12
N ALA A 376 -13.59 4.40 -22.25
CA ALA A 376 -13.50 5.81 -22.64
C ALA A 376 -12.09 6.21 -23.11
N TYR A 377 -11.04 5.66 -22.49
CA TYR A 377 -9.65 5.89 -22.87
C TYR A 377 -9.35 5.37 -24.28
N TYR A 378 -9.76 4.13 -24.60
CA TYR A 378 -9.58 3.58 -25.94
C TYR A 378 -10.44 4.28 -26.98
N ALA A 379 -11.70 4.60 -26.65
CA ALA A 379 -12.58 5.38 -27.52
C ALA A 379 -12.02 6.79 -27.83
N ALA A 380 -11.25 7.36 -26.90
CA ALA A 380 -10.57 8.65 -27.06
C ALA A 380 -9.20 8.54 -27.76
N GLY A 381 -8.85 7.38 -28.33
CA GLY A 381 -7.54 7.18 -28.97
C GLY A 381 -6.38 7.18 -27.98
N ARG A 382 -6.59 6.62 -26.78
CA ARG A 382 -5.61 6.51 -25.68
C ARG A 382 -5.22 7.86 -25.05
N ALA A 383 -6.14 8.82 -25.05
CA ALA A 383 -5.94 10.13 -24.45
C ALA A 383 -6.36 10.15 -22.97
N LEU A 384 -5.45 10.63 -22.10
CA LEU A 384 -5.74 10.94 -20.71
C LEU A 384 -6.49 12.28 -20.61
N ARG A 385 -7.49 12.37 -19.74
CA ARG A 385 -8.36 13.55 -19.60
C ARG A 385 -8.25 14.21 -18.22
N GLY A 386 -7.60 13.56 -17.27
CA GLY A 386 -7.46 14.03 -15.89
C GLY A 386 -8.78 14.07 -15.12
N ALA A 387 -9.79 13.31 -15.57
CA ALA A 387 -11.16 13.40 -15.08
C ALA A 387 -11.65 12.13 -14.39
N THR A 388 -10.97 11.00 -14.59
CA THR A 388 -11.34 9.75 -13.93
C THR A 388 -10.94 9.77 -12.46
N ALA A 389 -11.62 8.98 -11.63
CA ALA A 389 -11.24 8.79 -10.24
C ALA A 389 -9.78 8.31 -10.09
N ILE A 390 -9.31 7.44 -11.00
CA ILE A 390 -7.93 6.95 -11.02
C ILE A 390 -6.95 8.12 -11.20
N GLU A 391 -7.15 8.96 -12.23
CA GLU A 391 -6.27 10.11 -12.52
C GLU A 391 -6.29 11.14 -11.39
N GLN A 392 -7.48 11.47 -10.84
CA GLN A 392 -7.62 12.49 -9.80
C GLN A 392 -7.00 12.05 -8.47
N ILE A 393 -7.28 10.81 -8.03
CA ILE A 393 -6.79 10.29 -6.76
C ILE A 393 -5.27 10.05 -6.84
N SER A 394 -4.77 9.45 -7.92
CA SER A 394 -3.33 9.22 -8.09
C SER A 394 -2.53 10.52 -8.19
N ARG A 395 -3.08 11.56 -8.83
CA ARG A 395 -2.41 12.88 -8.88
C ARG A 395 -2.27 13.52 -7.50
N ALA A 396 -3.25 13.35 -6.61
CA ALA A 396 -3.21 13.92 -5.26
C ALA A 396 -2.39 13.06 -4.29
N TYR A 397 -2.62 11.74 -4.30
CA TYR A 397 -2.11 10.79 -3.29
C TYR A 397 -1.03 9.83 -3.83
N GLY A 398 -0.56 10.05 -5.06
CA GLY A 398 0.39 9.18 -5.75
C GLY A 398 -0.26 7.89 -6.27
N ASN A 399 0.37 7.26 -7.28
CA ASN A 399 -0.13 6.01 -7.86
C ASN A 399 -0.34 4.93 -6.80
N GLN A 400 0.54 4.88 -5.80
CA GLN A 400 0.53 3.89 -4.73
C GLN A 400 -0.78 3.87 -3.90
N ALA A 401 -1.58 4.93 -3.95
CA ALA A 401 -2.84 5.01 -3.20
C ALA A 401 -4.03 4.39 -3.96
N VAL A 402 -3.88 4.10 -5.26
CA VAL A 402 -4.96 3.62 -6.13
C VAL A 402 -4.71 2.17 -6.54
N VAL A 403 -5.58 1.28 -6.05
CA VAL A 403 -5.69 -0.12 -6.47
C VAL A 403 -6.84 -0.23 -7.48
N VAL A 404 -6.69 -1.04 -8.52
CA VAL A 404 -7.80 -1.40 -9.41
C VAL A 404 -8.17 -2.86 -9.24
N SER A 405 -9.41 -3.12 -8.82
CA SER A 405 -9.97 -4.47 -8.74
C SER A 405 -10.48 -4.89 -10.10
N ILE A 406 -9.88 -5.93 -10.66
CA ILE A 406 -10.26 -6.49 -11.96
C ILE A 406 -10.93 -7.85 -11.73
N ASP A 407 -12.12 -8.01 -12.32
CA ASP A 407 -12.94 -9.23 -12.23
C ASP A 407 -13.03 -9.91 -13.61
N PRO A 408 -11.99 -10.62 -14.06
CA PRO A 408 -11.96 -11.29 -15.34
C PRO A 408 -12.70 -12.63 -15.31
N ARG A 409 -13.24 -13.01 -16.47
CA ARG A 409 -13.79 -14.34 -16.76
C ARG A 409 -13.14 -14.91 -18.01
N ARG A 410 -12.75 -16.18 -17.97
CA ARG A 410 -12.14 -16.88 -19.10
C ARG A 410 -13.13 -17.09 -20.24
N VAL A 411 -12.68 -16.82 -21.47
CA VAL A 411 -13.40 -17.04 -22.72
C VAL A 411 -12.52 -17.84 -23.67
N TYR A 412 -12.94 -19.06 -23.99
CA TYR A 412 -12.21 -19.97 -24.88
C TYR A 412 -12.37 -19.60 -26.35
N VAL A 413 -11.29 -19.77 -27.12
CA VAL A 413 -11.27 -19.50 -28.56
C VAL A 413 -10.36 -20.50 -29.29
N ALA A 414 -10.68 -20.82 -30.55
CA ALA A 414 -9.93 -21.81 -31.33
C ALA A 414 -8.44 -21.46 -31.50
N GLY A 415 -8.12 -20.17 -31.56
CA GLY A 415 -6.77 -19.65 -31.67
C GLY A 415 -6.73 -18.11 -31.60
N PRO A 416 -5.54 -17.50 -31.69
CA PRO A 416 -5.37 -16.05 -31.54
C PRO A 416 -6.16 -15.21 -32.55
N ASP A 417 -6.34 -15.69 -33.78
CA ASP A 417 -7.02 -14.95 -34.85
C ASP A 417 -8.56 -14.94 -34.71
N ALA A 418 -9.12 -15.70 -33.77
CA ALA A 418 -10.57 -15.82 -33.57
C ALA A 418 -11.17 -14.62 -32.82
N THR A 419 -10.35 -13.72 -32.29
CA THR A 419 -10.78 -12.53 -31.55
C THR A 419 -9.79 -11.39 -31.73
N ARG A 420 -10.24 -10.15 -31.52
CA ARG A 420 -9.34 -8.99 -31.45
C ARG A 420 -8.57 -8.90 -30.12
N HIS A 421 -9.03 -9.65 -29.12
CA HIS A 421 -8.53 -9.59 -27.74
C HIS A 421 -7.21 -10.33 -27.57
N ALA A 422 -6.43 -9.92 -26.57
CA ALA A 422 -5.20 -10.61 -26.21
C ALA A 422 -5.51 -12.03 -25.69
N THR A 423 -5.04 -13.05 -26.40
CA THR A 423 -5.22 -14.46 -26.03
C THR A 423 -3.93 -15.06 -25.45
N VAL A 424 -4.09 -16.16 -24.71
CA VAL A 424 -3.00 -17.02 -24.23
C VAL A 424 -3.32 -18.49 -24.55
N PRO A 425 -2.28 -19.32 -24.82
CA PRO A 425 -2.47 -20.76 -24.84
C PRO A 425 -2.87 -21.24 -23.43
N THR A 426 -3.78 -22.22 -23.37
CA THR A 426 -4.28 -22.77 -22.10
C THR A 426 -3.94 -24.25 -21.97
N ALA A 427 -3.47 -24.66 -20.80
CA ALA A 427 -3.27 -26.06 -20.45
C ALA A 427 -4.59 -26.79 -20.17
N ALA A 428 -5.68 -26.06 -19.91
CA ALA A 428 -7.03 -26.59 -19.77
C ALA A 428 -7.83 -26.28 -21.04
N PRO A 429 -8.06 -27.25 -21.95
CA PRO A 429 -8.81 -27.01 -23.16
C PRO A 429 -10.26 -26.60 -22.88
N GLY A 430 -10.82 -25.78 -23.77
CA GLY A 430 -12.23 -25.41 -23.71
C GLY A 430 -13.18 -26.58 -24.00
N PRO A 431 -14.49 -26.38 -23.81
CA PRO A 431 -15.50 -27.43 -23.99
C PRO A 431 -15.52 -28.08 -25.39
N LEU A 432 -15.03 -27.37 -26.42
CA LEU A 432 -14.93 -27.86 -27.80
C LEU A 432 -13.49 -28.20 -28.20
N GLY A 433 -12.57 -28.29 -27.23
CA GLY A 433 -11.15 -28.55 -27.47
C GLY A 433 -10.35 -27.30 -27.83
N GLU A 434 -10.85 -26.10 -27.55
CA GLU A 434 -10.14 -24.84 -27.77
C GLU A 434 -8.83 -24.78 -26.97
N GLY A 435 -7.71 -24.58 -27.65
CA GLY A 435 -6.38 -24.50 -27.01
C GLY A 435 -5.97 -23.11 -26.55
N HIS A 436 -6.81 -22.08 -26.76
CA HIS A 436 -6.53 -20.69 -26.37
C HIS A 436 -7.70 -20.09 -25.59
N CYS A 437 -7.43 -19.09 -24.78
CA CYS A 437 -8.45 -18.26 -24.16
C CYS A 437 -8.01 -16.80 -24.03
N TRP A 438 -8.96 -15.91 -23.85
CA TRP A 438 -8.75 -14.55 -23.36
C TRP A 438 -9.62 -14.34 -22.11
N TYR A 439 -9.44 -13.22 -21.43
CA TYR A 439 -10.15 -12.93 -20.19
C TYR A 439 -10.97 -11.66 -20.33
N ALA A 440 -12.29 -11.83 -20.38
CA ALA A 440 -13.24 -10.74 -20.49
C ALA A 440 -13.44 -10.06 -19.14
N CYS A 441 -13.34 -8.73 -19.11
CA CYS A 441 -13.59 -7.94 -17.91
C CYS A 441 -15.09 -7.85 -17.63
N THR A 442 -15.43 -7.75 -16.34
CA THR A 442 -16.82 -7.63 -15.90
C THR A 442 -17.03 -6.40 -15.02
N VAL A 443 -18.27 -5.97 -14.91
CA VAL A 443 -18.72 -4.88 -14.03
C VAL A 443 -19.90 -5.33 -13.17
N ARG A 444 -20.30 -4.48 -12.22
CA ARG A 444 -21.42 -4.72 -11.28
C ARG A 444 -21.23 -6.01 -10.45
N GLY A 445 -19.99 -6.27 -10.02
CA GLY A 445 -19.61 -7.45 -9.25
C GLY A 445 -19.78 -8.75 -10.03
N GLY A 446 -19.17 -8.84 -11.22
CA GLY A 446 -19.17 -10.06 -12.03
C GLY A 446 -20.42 -10.32 -12.88
N ARG A 447 -21.44 -9.45 -12.82
CA ARG A 447 -22.78 -9.72 -13.39
C ARG A 447 -22.94 -9.30 -14.85
N GLU A 448 -22.15 -8.34 -15.30
CA GLU A 448 -22.20 -7.81 -16.65
C GLU A 448 -20.83 -7.95 -17.29
N THR A 449 -20.73 -8.70 -18.39
CA THR A 449 -19.48 -8.88 -19.15
C THR A 449 -19.34 -7.76 -20.17
N ARG A 450 -18.13 -7.24 -20.34
CA ARG A 450 -17.81 -6.17 -21.28
C ARG A 450 -16.92 -6.70 -22.42
N ASP A 451 -17.02 -6.06 -23.57
CA ASP A 451 -16.13 -6.31 -24.72
C ASP A 451 -14.78 -5.60 -24.50
N LEU A 452 -14.09 -5.99 -23.43
CA LEU A 452 -12.80 -5.43 -23.01
C LEU A 452 -12.01 -6.57 -22.33
N ASP A 453 -10.81 -6.84 -22.82
CA ASP A 453 -9.97 -7.86 -22.22
C ASP A 453 -9.15 -7.33 -21.03
N VAL A 454 -8.64 -8.26 -20.21
CA VAL A 454 -7.87 -7.94 -19.01
C VAL A 454 -6.59 -7.15 -19.30
N VAL A 455 -5.96 -7.37 -20.46
CA VAL A 455 -4.72 -6.68 -20.86
C VAL A 455 -5.01 -5.25 -21.28
N GLU A 456 -6.10 -5.04 -22.03
CA GLU A 456 -6.62 -3.71 -22.36
C GLU A 456 -6.93 -2.91 -21.08
N LEU A 457 -7.69 -3.51 -20.15
CA LEU A 457 -8.01 -2.85 -18.89
C LEU A 457 -6.75 -2.50 -18.09
N ALA A 458 -5.86 -3.48 -17.86
CA ALA A 458 -4.67 -3.31 -17.06
C ALA A 458 -3.76 -2.19 -17.58
N ARG A 459 -3.54 -2.11 -18.89
CA ARG A 459 -2.74 -1.06 -19.52
C ARG A 459 -3.40 0.31 -19.45
N ALA A 460 -4.71 0.38 -19.65
CA ALA A 460 -5.44 1.65 -19.57
C ALA A 460 -5.37 2.25 -18.16
N VAL A 461 -5.58 1.43 -17.13
CA VAL A 461 -5.58 1.93 -15.74
C VAL A 461 -4.18 2.25 -15.23
N GLU A 462 -3.15 1.50 -15.66
CA GLU A 462 -1.75 1.87 -15.41
C GLU A 462 -1.44 3.24 -16.01
N ALA A 463 -1.84 3.48 -17.27
CA ALA A 463 -1.65 4.78 -17.92
C ALA A 463 -2.38 5.93 -17.21
N MET A 464 -3.53 5.65 -16.58
CA MET A 464 -4.29 6.63 -15.79
C MET A 464 -3.69 6.90 -14.41
N GLY A 465 -2.71 6.12 -13.96
CA GLY A 465 -2.04 6.32 -12.67
C GLY A 465 -2.44 5.33 -11.58
N ALA A 466 -3.08 4.19 -11.91
CA ALA A 466 -3.19 3.09 -10.94
C ALA A 466 -1.79 2.63 -10.51
N GLY A 467 -1.62 2.31 -9.22
CA GLY A 467 -0.34 1.85 -8.69
C GLY A 467 -0.32 0.39 -8.28
N GLU A 468 -1.44 -0.32 -8.36
CA GLU A 468 -1.53 -1.75 -8.05
C GLU A 468 -2.80 -2.35 -8.65
N LEU A 469 -2.72 -3.59 -9.13
CA LEU A 469 -3.87 -4.35 -9.63
C LEU A 469 -4.25 -5.43 -8.62
N LEU A 470 -5.49 -5.41 -8.16
CA LEU A 470 -6.11 -6.53 -7.47
C LEU A 470 -6.75 -7.45 -8.52
N LEU A 471 -6.02 -8.50 -8.92
CA LEU A 471 -6.42 -9.39 -10.00
C LEU A 471 -7.20 -10.58 -9.43
N ASN A 472 -8.53 -10.46 -9.42
CA ASN A 472 -9.42 -11.54 -9.07
C ASN A 472 -9.54 -12.53 -10.24
N CYS A 473 -10.24 -13.64 -10.02
CA CYS A 473 -10.61 -14.56 -11.09
C CYS A 473 -11.98 -15.15 -10.79
N ILE A 474 -12.99 -14.80 -11.59
CA ILE A 474 -14.38 -15.24 -11.38
C ILE A 474 -14.46 -16.77 -11.38
N ASP A 475 -13.70 -17.43 -12.27
CA ASP A 475 -13.74 -18.88 -12.43
C ASP A 475 -13.04 -19.65 -11.29
N ARG A 476 -12.20 -18.97 -10.49
CA ARG A 476 -11.50 -19.54 -9.32
C ARG A 476 -12.11 -19.12 -7.98
N ASP A 477 -13.03 -18.16 -7.98
CA ASP A 477 -13.61 -17.64 -6.75
C ASP A 477 -14.37 -18.72 -5.97
N GLY A 478 -14.06 -18.84 -4.66
CA GLY A 478 -14.64 -19.87 -3.78
C GLY A 478 -14.24 -21.32 -4.08
N SER A 479 -13.44 -21.61 -5.12
CA SER A 479 -13.12 -22.98 -5.53
C SER A 479 -12.16 -23.69 -4.56
N ASN A 480 -11.34 -22.92 -3.84
CA ASN A 480 -10.22 -23.40 -3.04
C ASN A 480 -9.27 -24.32 -3.84
N SER A 481 -9.12 -24.09 -5.15
CA SER A 481 -8.35 -24.94 -6.09
C SER A 481 -7.05 -24.30 -6.60
N GLY A 482 -6.62 -23.19 -6.00
CA GLY A 482 -5.46 -22.41 -6.43
C GLY A 482 -5.82 -21.25 -7.36
N PHE A 483 -4.87 -20.34 -7.51
CA PHE A 483 -4.98 -19.14 -8.36
C PHE A 483 -4.92 -19.51 -9.84
N ASP A 484 -5.41 -18.61 -10.70
CA ASP A 484 -5.24 -18.76 -12.16
C ASP A 484 -3.85 -18.23 -12.59
N LEU A 485 -2.90 -19.14 -12.77
CA LEU A 485 -1.51 -18.80 -13.08
C LEU A 485 -1.33 -18.21 -14.49
N GLU A 486 -2.15 -18.65 -15.45
CA GLU A 486 -2.11 -18.16 -16.84
C GLU A 486 -2.59 -16.71 -16.92
N LEU A 487 -3.68 -16.39 -16.21
CA LEU A 487 -4.19 -15.03 -16.05
C LEU A 487 -3.13 -14.10 -15.42
N ILE A 488 -2.51 -14.55 -14.33
CA ILE A 488 -1.49 -13.76 -13.62
C ILE A 488 -0.30 -13.48 -14.54
N ALA A 489 0.22 -14.51 -15.23
CA ALA A 489 1.30 -14.34 -16.18
C ALA A 489 0.94 -13.35 -17.30
N GLN A 490 -0.25 -13.49 -17.89
CA GLN A 490 -0.71 -12.61 -18.96
C GLN A 490 -0.76 -11.14 -18.53
N VAL A 491 -1.26 -10.86 -17.32
CA VAL A 491 -1.33 -9.48 -16.80
C VAL A 491 0.05 -8.96 -16.41
N LYS A 492 0.91 -9.79 -15.80
CA LYS A 492 2.29 -9.42 -15.45
C LYS A 492 3.14 -9.05 -16.67
N ASP A 493 2.91 -9.70 -17.82
CA ASP A 493 3.58 -9.36 -19.08
C ASP A 493 3.03 -8.06 -19.71
N ALA A 494 1.86 -7.59 -19.27
CA ALA A 494 1.19 -6.44 -19.85
C ALA A 494 1.50 -5.10 -19.18
N VAL A 495 1.86 -5.10 -17.89
CA VAL A 495 2.02 -3.90 -17.05
C VAL A 495 3.29 -3.90 -16.21
N SER A 496 3.70 -2.71 -15.79
CA SER A 496 4.86 -2.48 -14.92
C SER A 496 4.49 -2.10 -13.48
N ILE A 497 3.20 -2.11 -13.14
CA ILE A 497 2.70 -1.92 -11.76
C ILE A 497 2.52 -3.27 -11.04
N PRO A 498 2.56 -3.29 -9.68
CA PRO A 498 2.32 -4.49 -8.90
C PRO A 498 0.97 -5.16 -9.19
N VAL A 499 0.96 -6.50 -9.21
CA VAL A 499 -0.23 -7.34 -9.40
C VAL A 499 -0.38 -8.28 -8.21
N ILE A 500 -1.51 -8.15 -7.51
CA ILE A 500 -1.95 -9.04 -6.43
C ILE A 500 -2.74 -10.20 -7.05
N ALA A 501 -2.27 -11.42 -6.86
CA ALA A 501 -3.03 -12.63 -7.16
C ALA A 501 -4.19 -12.82 -6.15
N SER A 502 -5.42 -12.93 -6.65
CA SER A 502 -6.63 -13.13 -5.85
C SER A 502 -7.53 -14.22 -6.45
N SER A 503 -8.50 -14.69 -5.65
CA SER A 503 -9.44 -15.79 -5.93
C SER A 503 -8.82 -17.19 -6.11
N GLY A 504 -9.32 -18.18 -5.36
CA GLY A 504 -8.94 -19.60 -5.48
C GLY A 504 -8.00 -20.15 -4.40
N ALA A 505 -7.38 -19.31 -3.58
CA ALA A 505 -6.55 -19.76 -2.45
C ALA A 505 -7.36 -20.57 -1.42
N GLY A 506 -6.84 -21.74 -1.04
CA GLY A 506 -7.51 -22.69 -0.14
C GLY A 506 -6.59 -23.31 0.91
N HIS A 507 -5.29 -23.41 0.61
CA HIS A 507 -4.27 -23.89 1.55
C HIS A 507 -2.90 -23.26 1.25
N PRO A 508 -1.91 -23.34 2.17
CA PRO A 508 -0.60 -22.71 2.01
C PRO A 508 0.14 -23.05 0.71
N ALA A 509 0.00 -24.27 0.18
CA ALA A 509 0.64 -24.65 -1.09
C ALA A 509 0.21 -23.79 -2.29
N HIS A 510 -1.01 -23.24 -2.32
CA HIS A 510 -1.42 -22.34 -3.41
C HIS A 510 -0.65 -21.01 -3.41
N PHE A 511 -0.25 -20.52 -2.23
CA PHE A 511 0.60 -19.34 -2.11
C PHE A 511 2.02 -19.64 -2.61
N LEU A 512 2.55 -20.83 -2.29
CA LEU A 512 3.84 -21.26 -2.81
C LEU A 512 3.79 -21.34 -4.34
N ASP A 513 2.79 -22.05 -4.88
CA ASP A 513 2.61 -22.23 -6.31
C ASP A 513 2.58 -20.90 -7.05
N VAL A 514 1.81 -19.92 -6.58
CA VAL A 514 1.71 -18.63 -7.27
C VAL A 514 3.01 -17.82 -7.17
N PHE A 515 3.73 -17.86 -6.05
CA PHE A 515 5.00 -17.13 -5.90
C PHE A 515 6.18 -17.78 -6.62
N GLU A 516 6.15 -19.09 -6.86
CA GLU A 516 7.22 -19.81 -7.57
C GLU A 516 6.98 -19.90 -9.07
N LYS A 517 5.71 -20.04 -9.49
CA LYS A 517 5.35 -20.27 -10.91
C LYS A 517 4.97 -18.98 -11.65
N THR A 518 4.86 -17.86 -10.95
CA THR A 518 4.55 -16.56 -11.55
C THR A 518 5.43 -15.46 -10.95
N THR A 519 5.38 -14.27 -11.55
CA THR A 519 6.04 -13.07 -11.06
C THR A 519 5.10 -12.16 -10.26
N THR A 520 4.02 -12.70 -9.68
CA THR A 520 3.09 -11.92 -8.85
C THR A 520 3.79 -11.24 -7.68
N ASP A 521 3.33 -10.05 -7.33
CA ASP A 521 3.95 -9.20 -6.31
C ASP A 521 3.37 -9.45 -4.91
N ALA A 522 2.14 -9.99 -4.85
CA ALA A 522 1.45 -10.35 -3.60
C ALA A 522 0.37 -11.40 -3.87
N ALA A 523 -0.06 -12.09 -2.81
CA ALA A 523 -1.16 -13.04 -2.89
C ALA A 523 -2.18 -12.77 -1.77
N LEU A 524 -3.45 -12.77 -2.15
CA LEU A 524 -4.57 -12.47 -1.27
C LEU A 524 -5.36 -13.73 -0.94
N GLY A 525 -5.66 -13.89 0.34
CA GLY A 525 -6.57 -14.91 0.86
C GLY A 525 -7.77 -14.29 1.56
N ALA A 526 -8.95 -14.90 1.37
CA ALA A 526 -10.18 -14.51 2.06
C ALA A 526 -10.75 -15.70 2.84
N GLY A 527 -11.43 -16.62 2.15
CA GLY A 527 -12.19 -17.73 2.76
C GLY A 527 -11.42 -18.58 3.76
N LEU A 528 -10.20 -19.03 3.42
CA LEU A 528 -9.37 -19.86 4.30
C LEU A 528 -9.02 -19.19 5.64
N PHE A 529 -8.82 -17.87 5.63
CA PHE A 529 -8.52 -17.08 6.83
C PHE A 529 -9.79 -16.76 7.62
N HIS A 530 -10.91 -16.52 6.93
CA HIS A 530 -12.22 -16.27 7.55
C HIS A 530 -12.68 -17.47 8.38
N ARG A 531 -12.62 -18.66 7.76
CA ARG A 531 -13.04 -19.94 8.34
C ARG A 531 -12.07 -20.47 9.38
N GLY A 532 -10.89 -19.87 9.51
CA GLY A 532 -9.85 -20.33 10.45
C GLY A 532 -9.24 -21.68 10.06
N GLU A 533 -9.37 -22.08 8.80
CA GLU A 533 -8.73 -23.30 8.26
C GLU A 533 -7.21 -23.15 8.30
N TYR A 534 -6.74 -21.95 7.96
CA TYR A 534 -5.35 -21.53 8.11
C TYR A 534 -5.31 -20.10 8.62
N THR A 535 -4.24 -19.74 9.31
CA THR A 535 -3.87 -18.37 9.64
C THR A 535 -2.85 -17.82 8.65
N VAL A 536 -2.68 -16.50 8.58
CA VAL A 536 -1.61 -15.91 7.75
C VAL A 536 -0.23 -16.37 8.23
N ALA A 537 -0.02 -16.50 9.54
CA ALA A 537 1.21 -17.01 10.12
C ALA A 537 1.53 -18.44 9.63
N GLN A 538 0.54 -19.33 9.55
CA GLN A 538 0.73 -20.68 9.03
C GLN A 538 1.11 -20.68 7.55
N VAL A 539 0.47 -19.82 6.73
CA VAL A 539 0.87 -19.66 5.32
C VAL A 539 2.30 -19.16 5.22
N LYS A 540 2.66 -18.13 5.99
CA LYS A 540 4.02 -17.57 5.97
C LYS A 540 5.08 -18.56 6.46
N GLU A 541 4.78 -19.33 7.49
CA GLU A 541 5.70 -20.35 7.98
C GLU A 541 5.94 -21.43 6.92
N TYR A 542 4.87 -21.89 6.26
CA TYR A 542 4.97 -22.83 5.13
C TYR A 542 5.84 -22.29 3.98
N LEU A 543 5.70 -21.01 3.63
CA LEU A 543 6.53 -20.35 2.60
C LEU A 543 7.98 -20.23 3.06
N ARG A 544 8.21 -19.89 4.32
CA ARG A 544 9.54 -19.71 4.92
C ARG A 544 10.33 -21.02 4.97
N GLU A 545 9.68 -22.11 5.37
CA GLU A 545 10.29 -23.46 5.38
C GLU A 545 10.75 -23.90 3.99
N ARG A 546 10.20 -23.30 2.93
CA ARG A 546 10.54 -23.54 1.52
C ARG A 546 11.46 -22.47 0.93
N GLY A 547 12.07 -21.65 1.79
CA GLY A 547 13.10 -20.70 1.39
C GLY A 547 12.58 -19.35 0.87
N LEU A 548 11.27 -19.09 0.90
CA LEU A 548 10.73 -17.78 0.54
C LEU A 548 10.87 -16.78 1.70
N THR A 549 11.30 -15.56 1.38
CA THR A 549 11.40 -14.47 2.35
C THR A 549 10.02 -13.92 2.66
N VAL A 550 9.59 -14.02 3.91
CA VAL A 550 8.31 -13.48 4.43
C VAL A 550 8.56 -12.52 5.58
N ARG A 551 7.64 -11.57 5.80
CA ARG A 551 7.66 -10.75 7.02
C ARG A 551 7.27 -11.61 8.21
N ARG A 552 8.13 -11.65 9.23
CA ARG A 552 7.82 -12.25 10.53
C ARG A 552 6.94 -11.31 11.35
N PHE A 553 5.93 -11.85 12.01
CA PHE A 553 5.23 -11.10 13.05
C PHE A 553 6.16 -10.99 14.26
N GLU A 554 6.44 -9.77 14.70
CA GLU A 554 7.19 -9.50 15.92
C GLU A 554 6.18 -9.32 17.06
N GLY A 555 6.38 -10.00 18.19
CA GLY A 555 5.58 -9.76 19.39
C GLY A 555 5.99 -8.44 20.06
N ASP A 556 5.10 -7.88 20.87
CA ASP A 556 5.39 -6.74 21.74
C ASP A 556 6.59 -7.10 22.63
N ALA A 557 7.73 -6.44 22.42
CA ALA A 557 8.96 -6.64 23.17
C ALA A 557 9.07 -5.64 24.31
#